data_AF-A0A0S4NCA1-F1
#
_entry.id   AF-A0A0S4NCA1-F1
#
_cell.length_a   1.000
_cell.length_b   1.000
_cell.length_c   1.000
_cell.angle_alpha   90.00
_cell.angle_beta   90.00
_cell.angle_gamma   90.00
#
_symmetry.space_group_name_H-M   'P 1'
#
loop_
_entity.id
_entity.type
_entity.pdbx_description
1 polymer ?
#
loop_
_entity_poly.entity_id
_entity_poly.type
_entity_poly.pdbx_seq_one_letter_code
_entity_poly.pdbx_strand_id
1 'polypeptide(L)'
;MELREIKKDKYTYKVTKQRVYGPGVTNMVLSLFKVGDDFYSGLDLYEVDELFPQYRLEDVAGLGDVKRFIYQRLIAPFEDEELASKLRLRVGGGMLLFGPPGTGKTLIAMAIANHIQAKFIEISPSVILGYPGEAEKRLERIFSRLEKEPRAVVFLDEAEWILCRREEQTSSVMQRVIPVLLSQLSRIFKDKSKPIIVIAATNKPEMIDSAFLRPGRFDKLFYIGLPDESARVEIIKMYLRDREHRLTDMQISEIARRLEGYSGADIEQIIEEAAFLAFEGRRDKQDVKITVEHINEAV
;
A
#
# COMPACT_ATOMS: atom_id res chain seq x y z
N MET A 1 -22.43 30.85 -7.39
CA MET A 1 -21.87 29.51 -7.07
C MET A 1 -22.95 28.50 -7.42
N GLU A 2 -22.97 28.03 -8.67
CA GLU A 2 -24.05 27.18 -9.17
C GLU A 2 -23.83 25.73 -8.77
N LEU A 3 -24.78 25.19 -8.01
CA LEU A 3 -24.85 23.78 -7.63
C LEU A 3 -25.73 23.07 -8.67
N ARG A 4 -25.20 22.08 -9.38
CA ARG A 4 -26.03 21.15 -10.15
C ARG A 4 -26.33 19.92 -9.32
N GLU A 5 -27.62 19.61 -9.21
CA GLU A 5 -28.17 18.47 -8.48
C GLU A 5 -28.25 17.27 -9.44
N ILE A 6 -27.62 16.15 -9.10
CA ILE A 6 -27.79 14.88 -9.82
C ILE A 6 -28.37 13.88 -8.83
N LYS A 7 -29.56 13.35 -9.13
CA LYS A 7 -30.25 12.34 -8.31
C LYS A 7 -29.95 10.92 -8.80
N LYS A 8 -29.40 10.10 -7.91
CA LYS A 8 -29.52 8.63 -7.91
C LYS A 8 -29.59 8.14 -6.46
N ASP A 9 -30.32 7.06 -6.25
CA ASP A 9 -30.99 6.68 -5.00
C ASP A 9 -30.18 6.60 -3.69
N LYS A 10 -30.90 7.00 -2.62
CA LYS A 10 -30.73 6.83 -1.16
C LYS A 10 -29.63 7.50 -0.34
N TYR A 11 -28.61 8.15 -0.89
CA TYR A 11 -27.79 9.07 -0.08
C TYR A 11 -27.28 10.27 -0.88
N THR A 12 -27.66 11.48 -0.46
CA THR A 12 -27.13 12.74 -1.03
C THR A 12 -25.95 13.21 -0.16
N TYR A 13 -24.74 13.27 -0.71
CA TYR A 13 -23.60 13.91 -0.06
C TYR A 13 -23.16 15.14 -0.84
N LYS A 14 -23.05 16.29 -0.15
CA LYS A 14 -22.40 17.49 -0.67
C LYS A 14 -20.89 17.35 -0.44
N VAL A 15 -20.11 17.18 -1.50
CA VAL A 15 -18.65 17.27 -1.43
C VAL A 15 -18.25 18.69 -1.82
N THR A 16 -17.78 19.48 -0.87
CA THR A 16 -17.08 20.73 -1.16
C THR A 16 -15.74 20.41 -1.82
N LYS A 17 -15.44 21.05 -2.95
CA LYS A 17 -14.24 20.87 -3.77
C LYS A 17 -12.93 21.34 -3.10
N GLN A 18 -12.91 21.53 -1.78
CA GLN A 18 -11.76 21.99 -1.01
C GLN A 18 -11.63 21.17 0.28
N ARG A 19 -10.37 20.84 0.59
CA ARG A 19 -9.87 19.96 1.67
C ARG A 19 -9.74 18.47 1.33
N VAL A 20 -8.99 18.18 0.27
CA VAL A 20 -7.86 17.23 0.40
C VAL A 20 -6.84 17.93 1.30
N TYR A 21 -6.19 17.24 2.26
CA TYR A 21 -5.21 17.82 3.19
C TYR A 21 -4.27 18.77 2.46
N GLY A 22 -4.33 20.06 2.84
CA GLY A 22 -3.31 21.00 2.40
C GLY A 22 -1.98 20.63 3.08
N PRO A 23 -0.83 20.86 2.44
CA PRO A 23 0.49 20.52 3.00
C PRO A 23 0.71 21.02 4.45
N GLY A 24 0.09 22.15 4.82
CA GLY A 24 0.19 22.72 6.15
C GLY A 24 -0.46 21.89 7.28
N VAL A 25 -1.59 21.22 7.02
CA VAL A 25 -2.25 20.37 8.03
C VAL A 25 -1.48 19.07 8.20
N THR A 26 -1.03 18.47 7.10
CA THR A 26 -0.18 17.27 7.11
C THR A 26 1.11 17.54 7.89
N ASN A 27 1.82 18.63 7.59
CA ASN A 27 3.08 18.96 8.27
C ASN A 27 2.91 19.30 9.75
N MET A 28 1.80 19.96 10.13
CA MET A 28 1.47 20.24 11.53
C MET A 28 1.22 18.94 12.29
N VAL A 29 0.42 18.03 11.73
CA VAL A 29 0.14 16.72 12.36
C VAL A 29 1.41 15.87 12.46
N LEU A 30 2.23 15.79 11.40
CA LEU A 30 3.52 15.08 11.43
C LEU A 30 4.48 15.67 12.49
N SER A 31 4.42 16.99 12.74
CA SER A 31 5.25 17.66 13.74
C SER A 31 4.86 17.33 15.19
N LEU A 32 3.62 16.93 15.44
CA LEU A 32 3.15 16.46 16.77
C LEU A 32 3.77 15.10 17.15
N PHE A 33 4.35 14.37 16.19
CA PHE A 33 4.88 13.01 16.35
C PHE A 33 6.40 12.90 16.19
N LYS A 34 7.17 13.98 16.39
CA LYS A 34 8.64 13.92 16.32
C LYS A 34 9.21 12.90 17.34
N VAL A 35 9.93 11.90 16.83
CA VAL A 35 10.69 10.91 17.62
C VAL A 35 12.18 11.23 17.48
N GLY A 36 12.93 11.14 18.59
CA GLY A 36 14.36 11.45 18.66
C GLY A 36 15.26 10.39 17.99
N ASP A 37 16.49 10.79 17.69
CA ASP A 37 17.43 10.12 16.78
C ASP A 37 17.95 8.73 17.24
N ASP A 38 17.67 8.27 18.46
CA ASP A 38 18.17 7.00 19.01
C ASP A 38 17.23 5.78 18.78
N PHE A 39 16.33 5.85 17.79
CA PHE A 39 15.22 4.90 17.63
C PHE A 39 15.53 3.66 16.76
N TYR A 40 16.72 3.58 16.14
CA TYR A 40 17.04 2.64 15.05
C TYR A 40 18.16 1.67 15.39
N SER A 41 17.88 0.62 16.18
CA SER A 41 18.80 -0.53 16.21
C SER A 41 18.09 -1.86 16.38
N GLY A 42 18.18 -2.69 15.34
CA GLY A 42 18.36 -4.13 15.47
C GLY A 42 17.17 -5.01 15.08
N LEU A 43 17.01 -5.31 13.79
CA LEU A 43 16.66 -6.61 13.17
C LEU A 43 16.60 -6.38 11.65
N ASP A 44 16.71 -7.46 10.87
CA ASP A 44 16.30 -7.54 9.44
C ASP A 44 14.79 -7.30 9.30
N LEU A 45 14.38 -6.09 9.64
CA LEU A 45 13.14 -5.41 9.34
C LEU A 45 13.61 -4.34 8.37
N TYR A 46 13.13 -4.35 7.13
CA TYR A 46 13.39 -3.25 6.21
C TYR A 46 13.20 -1.91 6.96
N GLU A 47 14.29 -1.19 7.18
CA GLU A 47 14.24 0.17 7.70
C GLU A 47 13.64 1.00 6.58
N VAL A 48 12.42 1.49 6.79
CA VAL A 48 11.62 2.17 5.77
C VAL A 48 12.34 3.44 5.29
N ASP A 49 13.22 4.00 6.11
CA ASP A 49 13.98 5.21 5.78
C ASP A 49 15.00 4.99 4.66
N GLU A 50 15.56 3.77 4.51
CA GLU A 50 16.52 3.50 3.43
C GLU A 50 15.87 3.07 2.12
N LEU A 51 14.62 2.60 2.17
CA LEU A 51 14.07 1.86 1.03
C LEU A 51 13.31 2.74 0.02
N PHE A 52 12.50 3.72 0.42
CA PHE A 52 11.60 4.34 -0.58
C PHE A 52 11.17 5.79 -0.31
N PRO A 53 12.01 6.80 -0.62
CA PRO A 53 11.57 8.18 -0.81
C PRO A 53 10.72 8.40 -2.08
N GLN A 54 10.51 7.36 -2.91
CA GLN A 54 9.96 7.49 -4.26
C GLN A 54 8.43 7.34 -4.40
N TYR A 55 7.75 6.63 -3.50
CA TYR A 55 6.33 6.26 -3.65
C TYR A 55 5.43 7.06 -2.70
N ARG A 56 4.79 8.11 -3.20
CA ARG A 56 3.84 8.91 -2.40
C ARG A 56 2.43 8.42 -2.65
N LEU A 57 1.60 8.47 -1.61
CA LEU A 57 0.16 8.19 -1.74
C LEU A 57 -0.52 9.18 -2.70
N GLU A 58 0.09 10.35 -2.92
CA GLU A 58 -0.30 11.35 -3.92
C GLU A 58 -0.16 10.84 -5.35
N ASP A 59 0.82 9.97 -5.62
CA ASP A 59 1.16 9.44 -6.94
C ASP A 59 0.18 8.34 -7.39
N VAL A 60 -0.66 7.82 -6.47
CA VAL A 60 -1.62 6.76 -6.79
C VAL A 60 -3.01 7.33 -7.06
N ALA A 61 -3.39 7.37 -8.33
CA ALA A 61 -4.73 7.78 -8.78
C ALA A 61 -5.80 6.78 -8.33
N GLY A 62 -7.06 7.23 -8.17
CA GLY A 62 -8.19 6.36 -7.83
C GLY A 62 -8.33 5.94 -6.37
N LEU A 63 -7.36 6.26 -5.49
CA LEU A 63 -7.37 5.86 -4.06
C LEU A 63 -8.12 6.81 -3.12
N GLY A 64 -9.14 7.52 -3.59
CA GLY A 64 -9.87 8.52 -2.79
C GLY A 64 -10.44 7.95 -1.47
N ASP A 65 -11.00 6.74 -1.53
CA ASP A 65 -11.58 6.11 -0.35
C ASP A 65 -10.53 5.52 0.61
N VAL A 66 -9.39 5.08 0.08
CA VAL A 66 -8.22 4.66 0.88
C VAL A 66 -7.66 5.87 1.65
N LYS A 67 -7.45 6.99 0.96
CA LYS A 67 -7.01 8.26 1.58
C LYS A 67 -7.97 8.71 2.67
N ARG A 68 -9.28 8.64 2.40
CA ARG A 68 -10.32 8.97 3.39
C ARG A 68 -10.27 8.05 4.61
N PHE A 69 -10.08 6.74 4.40
CA PHE A 69 -9.95 5.80 5.51
C PHE A 69 -8.72 6.10 6.37
N ILE A 70 -7.57 6.33 5.75
CA ILE A 70 -6.33 6.67 6.46
C ILE A 70 -6.53 7.92 7.29
N TYR A 71 -7.10 8.98 6.70
CA TYR A 71 -7.39 10.19 7.45
C TYR A 71 -8.28 9.92 8.67
N GLN A 72 -9.42 9.25 8.46
CA GLN A 72 -10.39 9.00 9.52
C GLN A 72 -9.82 8.15 10.67
N ARG A 73 -8.86 7.25 10.38
CA ARG A 73 -8.32 6.30 11.35
C ARG A 73 -7.02 6.75 12.00
N LEU A 74 -6.24 7.61 11.35
CA LEU A 74 -4.89 7.94 11.81
C LEU A 74 -4.60 9.42 11.95
N ILE A 75 -5.38 10.30 11.33
CA ILE A 75 -5.09 11.73 11.33
C ILE A 75 -6.19 12.46 12.12
N ALA A 76 -7.45 12.28 11.74
CA ALA A 76 -8.59 12.93 12.36
C ALA A 76 -8.66 12.77 13.90
N PRO A 77 -8.36 11.59 14.50
CA PRO A 77 -8.39 11.44 15.95
C PRO A 77 -7.36 12.29 16.71
N PHE A 78 -6.29 12.73 16.04
CA PHE A 78 -5.21 13.52 16.65
C PHE A 78 -5.32 15.02 16.34
N GLU A 79 -6.18 15.42 15.42
CA GLU A 79 -6.49 16.84 15.19
C GLU A 79 -7.31 17.44 16.34
N ASP A 80 -8.10 16.62 17.03
CA ASP A 80 -8.88 16.98 18.22
C ASP A 80 -9.03 15.76 19.14
N GLU A 81 -8.01 15.52 19.97
CA GLU A 81 -7.95 14.35 20.86
C GLU A 81 -9.06 14.33 21.92
N GLU A 82 -9.49 15.50 22.40
CA GLU A 82 -10.56 15.62 23.40
C GLU A 82 -11.89 15.18 22.80
N LEU A 83 -12.24 15.69 21.61
CA LEU A 83 -13.44 15.29 20.91
C LEU A 83 -13.37 13.84 20.45
N ALA A 84 -12.21 13.39 19.97
CA ALA A 84 -12.00 12.00 19.58
C ALA A 84 -12.22 11.03 20.75
N SER A 85 -11.69 11.37 21.94
CA SER A 85 -11.89 10.61 23.17
C SER A 85 -13.36 10.61 23.61
N LYS A 86 -14.00 11.79 23.59
CA LYS A 86 -15.43 11.95 23.93
C LYS A 86 -16.34 11.13 23.01
N LEU A 87 -16.04 11.11 21.71
CA LEU A 87 -16.77 10.32 20.71
C LEU A 87 -16.32 8.86 20.62
N ARG A 88 -15.29 8.47 21.38
CA ARG A 88 -14.67 7.13 21.38
C ARG A 88 -14.28 6.69 19.96
N LEU A 89 -13.68 7.62 19.21
CA LEU A 89 -13.16 7.31 17.89
C LEU A 89 -12.10 6.22 18.00
N ARG A 90 -12.11 5.33 17.01
CA ARG A 90 -11.11 4.26 16.92
C ARG A 90 -9.93 4.75 16.10
N VAL A 91 -8.76 4.67 16.69
CA VAL A 91 -7.46 4.85 16.04
C VAL A 91 -7.03 3.52 15.41
N GLY A 92 -6.39 3.59 14.24
CA GLY A 92 -5.95 2.42 13.49
C GLY A 92 -7.11 1.57 12.92
N GLY A 93 -6.83 0.32 12.58
CA GLY A 93 -7.83 -0.61 12.05
C GLY A 93 -7.31 -1.49 10.91
N GLY A 94 -8.21 -2.28 10.33
CA GLY A 94 -7.89 -3.21 9.25
C GLY A 94 -8.48 -2.78 7.91
N MET A 95 -7.74 -2.99 6.83
CA MET A 95 -8.26 -2.93 5.46
C MET A 95 -7.75 -4.10 4.62
N LEU A 96 -8.55 -4.53 3.64
CA LEU A 96 -8.18 -5.53 2.65
C LEU A 96 -8.12 -4.85 1.28
N LEU A 97 -6.96 -4.90 0.65
CA LEU A 97 -6.74 -4.56 -0.74
C LEU A 97 -6.92 -5.83 -1.58
N PHE A 98 -7.76 -5.78 -2.60
CA PHE A 98 -7.95 -6.94 -3.48
C PHE A 98 -8.06 -6.51 -4.94
N GLY A 99 -7.66 -7.39 -5.85
CA GLY A 99 -7.68 -7.12 -7.28
C GLY A 99 -6.62 -7.92 -8.01
N PRO A 100 -6.53 -7.82 -9.35
CA PRO A 100 -5.62 -8.62 -10.13
C PRO A 100 -4.15 -8.42 -9.72
N PRO A 101 -3.27 -9.40 -9.99
CA PRO A 101 -1.83 -9.26 -9.75
C PRO A 101 -1.25 -8.07 -10.54
N GLY A 102 -0.11 -7.53 -10.09
CA GLY A 102 0.58 -6.45 -10.80
C GLY A 102 -0.06 -5.05 -10.68
N THR A 103 -1.13 -4.90 -9.90
CA THR A 103 -1.84 -3.61 -9.69
C THR A 103 -1.25 -2.73 -8.58
N GLY A 104 -0.12 -3.12 -7.99
CA GLY A 104 0.59 -2.30 -6.99
C GLY A 104 -0.01 -2.32 -5.58
N LYS A 105 -0.75 -3.36 -5.18
CA LYS A 105 -1.27 -3.48 -3.79
C LYS A 105 -0.18 -3.33 -2.72
N THR A 106 0.97 -3.96 -2.93
CA THR A 106 2.15 -3.86 -2.05
C THR A 106 2.74 -2.45 -2.06
N LEU A 107 2.89 -1.84 -3.24
CA LEU A 107 3.34 -0.45 -3.38
C LEU A 107 2.40 0.53 -2.67
N ILE A 108 1.08 0.31 -2.74
CA ILE A 108 0.08 1.12 -2.04
C ILE A 108 0.29 1.01 -0.53
N ALA A 109 0.47 -0.20 0.01
CA ALA A 109 0.70 -0.38 1.44
C ALA A 109 1.98 0.33 1.92
N MET A 110 3.04 0.27 1.12
CA MET A 110 4.29 1.00 1.38
C MET A 110 4.10 2.52 1.32
N ALA A 111 3.40 3.03 0.28
CA ALA A 111 3.10 4.45 0.15
C ALA A 111 2.25 4.97 1.31
N ILE A 112 1.34 4.15 1.84
CA ILE A 112 0.58 4.47 3.05
C ILE A 112 1.51 4.61 4.24
N ALA A 113 2.40 3.64 4.47
CA ALA A 113 3.35 3.67 5.58
C ALA A 113 4.27 4.89 5.51
N ASN A 114 4.79 5.21 4.32
CA ASN A 114 5.60 6.41 4.08
C ASN A 114 4.82 7.69 4.38
N HIS A 115 3.60 7.82 3.86
CA HIS A 115 2.76 9.02 4.04
C HIS A 115 2.47 9.33 5.52
N ILE A 116 2.32 8.30 6.35
CA ILE A 116 2.10 8.46 7.79
C ILE A 116 3.39 8.32 8.62
N GLN A 117 4.54 8.16 7.95
CA GLN A 117 5.87 7.89 8.53
C GLN A 117 5.88 6.76 9.58
N ALA A 118 5.15 5.68 9.31
CA ALA A 118 5.02 4.54 10.21
C ALA A 118 6.03 3.42 9.92
N LYS A 119 6.37 2.63 10.95
CA LYS A 119 7.14 1.40 10.76
C LYS A 119 6.35 0.43 9.90
N PHE A 120 6.92 -0.03 8.79
CA PHE A 120 6.32 -1.04 7.92
C PHE A 120 6.81 -2.43 8.33
N ILE A 121 5.87 -3.35 8.52
CA ILE A 121 6.15 -4.76 8.83
C ILE A 121 5.40 -5.62 7.83
N GLU A 122 6.15 -6.29 6.96
CA GLU A 122 5.60 -7.27 6.03
C GLU A 122 5.57 -8.67 6.66
N ILE A 123 4.45 -9.35 6.49
CA ILE A 123 4.25 -10.75 6.85
C ILE A 123 3.70 -11.45 5.62
N SER A 124 4.54 -12.24 4.96
CA SER A 124 4.16 -13.05 3.80
C SER A 124 4.39 -14.55 4.09
N PRO A 125 3.75 -15.45 3.31
CA PRO A 125 3.98 -16.89 3.42
C PRO A 125 5.45 -17.27 3.37
N SER A 126 6.21 -16.66 2.45
CA SER A 126 7.64 -16.88 2.27
C SER A 126 8.45 -16.52 3.52
N VAL A 127 8.13 -15.41 4.17
CA VAL A 127 8.78 -15.00 5.43
C VAL A 127 8.50 -15.99 6.56
N ILE A 128 7.28 -16.54 6.62
CA ILE A 128 6.92 -17.54 7.64
C ILE A 128 7.61 -18.88 7.38
N LEU A 129 7.62 -19.37 6.14
CA LEU A 129 8.18 -20.67 5.77
C LEU A 129 9.71 -20.71 5.81
N GLY A 130 10.39 -19.56 5.64
CA GLY A 130 11.85 -19.46 5.70
C GLY A 130 12.47 -19.82 7.05
N TYR A 131 11.68 -19.96 8.12
CA TYR A 131 12.18 -20.26 9.48
C TYR A 131 11.40 -21.39 10.19
N PRO A 132 11.50 -22.65 9.72
CA PRO A 132 10.80 -23.77 10.33
C PRO A 132 11.22 -23.99 11.79
N GLY A 133 10.26 -24.05 12.72
CA GLY A 133 10.50 -24.32 14.15
C GLY A 133 10.81 -23.09 15.01
N GLU A 134 11.09 -21.93 14.39
CA GLU A 134 11.22 -20.64 15.08
C GLU A 134 10.16 -19.60 14.67
N ALA A 135 9.36 -19.90 13.65
CA ALA A 135 8.36 -18.99 13.10
C ALA A 135 7.42 -18.41 14.16
N GLU A 136 6.90 -19.23 15.10
CA GLU A 136 6.00 -18.78 16.16
C GLU A 136 6.70 -17.77 17.09
N LYS A 137 7.90 -18.11 17.59
CA LYS A 137 8.70 -17.23 18.45
C LYS A 137 9.12 -15.95 17.73
N ARG A 138 9.35 -16.02 16.42
CA ARG A 138 9.70 -14.85 15.61
C ARG A 138 8.49 -13.93 15.45
N LEU A 139 7.31 -14.47 15.16
CA LEU A 139 6.08 -13.68 15.12
C LEU A 139 5.81 -13.00 16.47
N GLU A 140 5.90 -13.73 17.58
CA GLU A 140 5.73 -13.14 18.92
C GLU A 140 6.72 -12.00 19.18
N ARG A 141 7.98 -12.15 18.77
CA ARG A 141 9.00 -11.08 18.86
C ARG A 141 8.64 -9.87 17.99
N ILE A 142 8.16 -10.08 16.77
CA ILE A 142 7.72 -9.01 15.86
C ILE A 142 6.56 -8.23 16.50
N PHE A 143 5.51 -8.91 16.96
CA PHE A 143 4.34 -8.25 17.56
C PHE A 143 4.66 -7.58 18.90
N SER A 144 5.56 -8.16 19.71
CA SER A 144 6.02 -7.52 20.96
C SER A 144 6.80 -6.23 20.73
N ARG A 145 7.47 -6.10 19.58
CA ARG A 145 8.15 -4.87 19.17
C ARG A 145 7.18 -3.88 18.54
N LEU A 146 6.30 -4.36 17.66
CA LEU A 146 5.20 -3.57 17.08
C LEU A 146 4.38 -2.85 18.16
N GLU A 147 4.13 -3.50 19.30
CA GLU A 147 3.41 -2.88 20.41
C GLU A 147 4.11 -1.66 21.04
N LYS A 148 5.42 -1.52 20.84
CA LYS A 148 6.26 -0.41 21.31
C LYS A 148 6.43 0.68 20.26
N GLU A 149 6.04 0.41 19.01
CA GLU A 149 6.14 1.38 17.93
C GLU A 149 5.12 2.50 18.13
N PRO A 150 5.51 3.77 17.97
CA PRO A 150 4.60 4.89 18.08
C PRO A 150 3.55 4.87 16.96
N ARG A 151 3.85 4.26 15.81
CA ARG A 151 2.97 4.08 14.65
C ARG A 151 3.49 2.98 13.74
N ALA A 152 2.59 2.14 13.24
CA ALA A 152 3.00 1.03 12.39
C ALA A 152 1.95 0.60 11.35
N VAL A 153 2.44 0.04 10.24
CA VAL A 153 1.66 -0.66 9.23
C VAL A 153 2.09 -2.11 9.22
N VAL A 154 1.15 -3.01 9.54
CA VAL A 154 1.32 -4.45 9.37
C VAL A 154 0.73 -4.83 8.03
N PHE A 155 1.56 -5.26 7.08
CA PHE A 155 1.15 -5.69 5.76
C PHE A 155 1.16 -7.21 5.65
N LEU A 156 0.00 -7.79 5.37
CA LEU A 156 -0.16 -9.22 5.08
C LEU A 156 -0.25 -9.39 3.56
N ASP A 157 0.86 -9.75 2.92
CA ASP A 157 0.85 -10.04 1.48
C ASP A 157 0.40 -11.49 1.23
N GLU A 158 -0.17 -11.70 0.04
CA GLU A 158 -0.78 -12.97 -0.36
C GLU A 158 -1.72 -13.53 0.73
N ALA A 159 -2.58 -12.64 1.25
CA ALA A 159 -3.39 -12.91 2.42
C ALA A 159 -4.33 -14.11 2.25
N GLU A 160 -4.60 -14.58 1.02
CA GLU A 160 -5.28 -15.85 0.77
C GLU A 160 -4.60 -17.03 1.47
N TRP A 161 -3.28 -17.03 1.65
CA TRP A 161 -2.55 -18.09 2.34
C TRP A 161 -2.57 -17.95 3.86
N ILE A 162 -2.95 -16.80 4.40
CA ILE A 162 -2.97 -16.54 5.84
C ILE A 162 -4.41 -16.55 6.38
N LEU A 163 -5.35 -16.05 5.58
CA LEU A 163 -6.73 -15.76 5.93
C LEU A 163 -7.74 -16.71 5.27
N CYS A 164 -7.32 -17.78 4.59
CA CYS A 164 -8.28 -18.78 4.11
C CYS A 164 -8.82 -19.68 5.22
N ARG A 165 -9.79 -20.52 4.85
CA ARG A 165 -10.38 -21.51 5.76
C ARG A 165 -9.32 -22.52 6.20
N ARG A 166 -9.41 -22.98 7.45
CA ARG A 166 -8.48 -23.97 7.99
C ARG A 166 -8.43 -25.26 7.17
N GLU A 167 -9.55 -25.67 6.58
CA GLU A 167 -9.62 -26.89 5.76
C GLU A 167 -8.84 -26.76 4.45
N GLU A 168 -8.62 -25.55 3.94
CA GLU A 168 -7.94 -25.26 2.68
C GLU A 168 -6.42 -25.15 2.85
N GLN A 169 -5.92 -25.15 4.09
CA GLN A 169 -4.49 -25.02 4.42
C GLN A 169 -3.76 -26.36 4.35
N THR A 170 -2.89 -26.54 3.35
CA THR A 170 -2.15 -27.79 3.15
C THR A 170 -0.79 -27.83 3.86
N SER A 171 -0.24 -26.68 4.25
CA SER A 171 1.05 -26.61 4.93
C SER A 171 0.91 -26.83 6.45
N SER A 172 1.54 -27.90 6.95
CA SER A 172 1.57 -28.22 8.40
C SER A 172 2.29 -27.15 9.23
N VAL A 173 3.24 -26.42 8.64
CA VAL A 173 3.88 -25.26 9.29
C VAL A 173 2.88 -24.11 9.38
N MET A 174 2.19 -23.76 8.29
CA MET A 174 1.18 -22.70 8.29
C MET A 174 0.03 -22.97 9.26
N GLN A 175 -0.46 -24.21 9.32
CA GLN A 175 -1.51 -24.60 10.26
C GLN A 175 -1.15 -24.32 11.73
N ARG A 176 0.15 -24.35 12.10
CA ARG A 176 0.62 -24.01 13.45
C ARG A 176 0.84 -22.51 13.64
N VAL A 177 1.38 -21.84 12.63
CA VAL A 177 1.77 -20.43 12.71
C VAL A 177 0.57 -19.48 12.57
N ILE A 178 -0.38 -19.77 11.68
CA ILE A 178 -1.56 -18.94 11.42
C ILE A 178 -2.35 -18.66 12.71
N PRO A 179 -2.68 -19.64 13.58
CA PRO A 179 -3.37 -19.37 14.84
C PRO A 179 -2.66 -18.33 15.72
N VAL A 180 -1.32 -18.36 15.78
CA VAL A 180 -0.53 -17.38 16.54
C VAL A 180 -0.68 -15.99 15.91
N LEU A 181 -0.50 -15.88 14.59
CA LEU A 181 -0.67 -14.63 13.85
C LEU A 181 -2.07 -14.03 14.04
N LEU A 182 -3.11 -14.83 13.89
CA LEU A 182 -4.50 -14.39 14.05
C LEU A 182 -4.83 -13.94 15.48
N SER A 183 -4.21 -14.58 16.49
CA SER A 183 -4.31 -14.15 17.88
C SER A 183 -3.71 -12.77 18.07
N GLN A 184 -2.50 -12.53 17.51
CA GLN A 184 -1.85 -11.23 17.58
C GLN A 184 -2.64 -10.14 16.84
N LEU A 185 -3.14 -10.41 15.63
CA LEU A 185 -4.00 -9.48 14.89
C LEU A 185 -5.30 -9.16 15.67
N SER A 186 -5.89 -10.16 16.33
CA SER A 186 -7.07 -9.97 17.16
C SER A 186 -6.79 -9.05 18.36
N ARG A 187 -5.58 -9.10 18.94
CA ARG A 187 -5.17 -8.18 20.00
C ARG A 187 -5.06 -6.74 19.46
N ILE A 188 -4.41 -6.55 18.31
CA ILE A 188 -4.31 -5.25 17.64
C ILE A 188 -5.70 -4.69 17.32
N PHE A 189 -6.59 -5.50 16.73
CA PHE A 189 -7.92 -5.02 16.37
C PHE A 189 -8.77 -4.64 17.59
N LYS A 190 -8.54 -5.25 18.75
CA LYS A 190 -9.23 -4.88 20.00
C LYS A 190 -8.69 -3.59 20.60
N ASP A 191 -7.41 -3.31 20.42
CA ASP A 191 -6.80 -2.04 20.83
C ASP A 191 -7.22 -0.92 19.88
N LYS A 192 -8.10 -0.04 20.36
CA LYS A 192 -8.63 1.09 19.58
C LYS A 192 -7.82 2.38 19.77
N SER A 193 -6.77 2.33 20.59
CA SER A 193 -5.97 3.49 20.97
C SER A 193 -4.65 3.58 20.21
N LYS A 194 -4.13 2.44 19.73
CA LYS A 194 -2.86 2.40 19.02
C LYS A 194 -3.01 2.78 17.54
N PRO A 195 -2.12 3.64 17.01
CA PRO A 195 -2.04 4.00 15.58
C PRO A 195 -1.36 2.89 14.76
N ILE A 196 -1.98 1.71 14.77
CA ILE A 196 -1.55 0.56 13.97
C ILE A 196 -2.61 0.29 12.90
N ILE A 197 -2.20 0.34 11.64
CA ILE A 197 -3.01 -0.15 10.52
C ILE A 197 -2.56 -1.55 10.15
N VAL A 198 -3.52 -2.46 9.98
CA VAL A 198 -3.30 -3.76 9.37
C VAL A 198 -3.85 -3.73 7.95
N ILE A 199 -3.00 -3.93 6.96
CA ILE A 199 -3.36 -4.00 5.55
C ILE A 199 -3.18 -5.45 5.12
N ALA A 200 -4.22 -6.09 4.61
CA ALA A 200 -4.09 -7.35 3.90
C ALA A 200 -4.18 -7.10 2.40
N ALA A 201 -3.39 -7.81 1.59
CA ALA A 201 -3.49 -7.79 0.14
C ALA A 201 -3.76 -9.20 -0.39
N THR A 202 -4.66 -9.32 -1.37
CA THR A 202 -4.95 -10.62 -2.00
C THR A 202 -5.27 -10.47 -3.49
N ASN A 203 -4.90 -11.47 -4.27
CA ASN A 203 -5.34 -11.62 -5.66
C ASN A 203 -6.57 -12.53 -5.78
N LYS A 204 -6.92 -13.24 -4.69
CA LYS A 204 -7.95 -14.29 -4.64
C LYS A 204 -8.93 -14.02 -3.49
N PRO A 205 -9.73 -12.94 -3.56
CA PRO A 205 -10.65 -12.56 -2.49
C PRO A 205 -11.64 -13.66 -2.11
N GLU A 206 -11.98 -14.56 -3.03
CA GLU A 206 -12.86 -15.71 -2.83
C GLU A 206 -12.29 -16.77 -1.87
N MET A 207 -10.96 -16.81 -1.69
CA MET A 207 -10.29 -17.71 -0.75
C MET A 207 -10.30 -17.17 0.68
N ILE A 208 -10.61 -15.89 0.88
CA ILE A 208 -10.58 -15.28 2.21
C ILE A 208 -11.79 -15.74 3.04
N ASP A 209 -11.56 -16.22 4.26
CA ASP A 209 -12.63 -16.55 5.18
C ASP A 209 -13.39 -15.27 5.60
N SER A 210 -14.70 -15.27 5.31
CA SER A 210 -15.65 -14.22 5.69
C SER A 210 -15.60 -13.82 7.17
N ALA A 211 -15.13 -14.70 8.07
CA ALA A 211 -14.91 -14.37 9.47
C ALA A 211 -13.94 -13.20 9.65
N PHE A 212 -12.94 -13.05 8.78
CA PHE A 212 -11.97 -11.95 8.83
C PHE A 212 -12.53 -10.61 8.33
N LEU A 213 -13.62 -10.64 7.56
CA LEU A 213 -14.26 -9.45 6.98
C LEU A 213 -15.31 -8.82 7.91
N ARG A 214 -15.50 -9.38 9.11
CA ARG A 214 -16.47 -8.87 10.08
C ARG A 214 -16.07 -7.50 10.63
N PRO A 215 -17.05 -6.65 11.01
CA PRO A 215 -16.80 -5.35 11.63
C PRO A 215 -15.77 -5.43 12.76
N GLY A 216 -14.81 -4.50 12.75
CA GLY A 216 -13.71 -4.48 13.71
C GLY A 216 -12.41 -5.11 13.22
N ARG A 217 -12.43 -5.92 12.15
CA ARG A 217 -11.25 -6.58 11.55
C ARG A 217 -10.90 -5.92 10.21
N PHE A 218 -10.97 -6.66 9.09
CA PHE A 218 -10.83 -6.13 7.73
C PHE A 218 -12.20 -5.69 7.19
N ASP A 219 -12.80 -4.72 7.86
CA ASP A 219 -14.15 -4.25 7.55
C ASP A 219 -14.19 -3.16 6.45
N LYS A 220 -13.03 -2.84 5.89
CA LYS A 220 -12.85 -1.98 4.73
C LYS A 220 -12.18 -2.74 3.60
N LEU A 221 -12.92 -2.87 2.50
CA LEU A 221 -12.51 -3.58 1.30
C LEU A 221 -12.25 -2.55 0.20
N PHE A 222 -11.06 -2.58 -0.40
CA PHE A 222 -10.69 -1.70 -1.48
C PHE A 222 -10.29 -2.53 -2.69
N TYR A 223 -11.06 -2.36 -3.78
CA TYR A 223 -10.71 -2.95 -5.07
C TYR A 223 -9.62 -2.11 -5.73
N ILE A 224 -8.51 -2.75 -6.06
CA ILE A 224 -7.40 -2.15 -6.81
C ILE A 224 -7.42 -2.77 -8.21
N GLY A 225 -8.03 -2.04 -9.14
CA GLY A 225 -8.15 -2.46 -10.53
C GLY A 225 -6.93 -2.14 -11.38
N LEU A 226 -7.03 -2.44 -12.66
CA LEU A 226 -6.06 -1.99 -13.65
C LEU A 226 -6.03 -0.45 -13.71
N PRO A 227 -4.85 0.15 -13.96
CA PRO A 227 -4.71 1.60 -14.03
C PRO A 227 -5.48 2.20 -15.20
N ASP A 228 -6.13 3.35 -14.98
CA ASP A 228 -6.71 4.17 -16.05
C ASP A 228 -5.61 4.90 -16.85
N GLU A 229 -5.97 5.57 -17.95
CA GLU A 229 -4.97 6.25 -18.82
C GLU A 229 -4.11 7.25 -18.05
N SER A 230 -4.70 8.01 -17.12
CA SER A 230 -3.96 8.97 -16.30
C SER A 230 -2.98 8.27 -15.35
N ALA A 231 -3.42 7.19 -14.70
CA ALA A 231 -2.56 6.40 -13.83
C ALA A 231 -1.43 5.74 -14.62
N ARG A 232 -1.68 5.24 -15.84
CA ARG A 232 -0.64 4.68 -16.71
C ARG A 232 0.42 5.70 -17.09
N VAL A 233 0.04 6.96 -17.37
CA VAL A 233 0.99 8.06 -17.58
C VAL A 233 1.92 8.22 -16.38
N GLU A 234 1.36 8.29 -15.17
CA GLU A 234 2.15 8.46 -13.95
C GLU A 234 3.05 7.25 -13.67
N ILE A 235 2.57 6.03 -13.92
CA ILE A 235 3.37 4.80 -13.78
C ILE A 235 4.54 4.81 -14.76
N ILE A 236 4.33 5.17 -16.03
CA ILE A 236 5.42 5.27 -17.02
C ILE A 236 6.43 6.33 -16.58
N LYS A 237 5.97 7.52 -16.17
CA LYS A 237 6.85 8.60 -15.69
C LYS A 237 7.66 8.18 -14.47
N MET A 238 7.03 7.45 -13.54
CA MET A 238 7.68 6.93 -12.35
C MET A 238 8.82 6.00 -12.72
N TYR A 239 8.58 4.99 -13.57
CA TYR A 239 9.63 4.07 -14.00
C TYR A 239 10.69 4.73 -14.90
N LEU A 240 10.36 5.81 -15.61
CA LEU A 240 11.34 6.56 -16.38
C LEU A 240 12.16 7.56 -15.55
N ARG A 241 11.73 7.93 -14.33
CA ARG A 241 12.34 9.00 -13.51
C ARG A 241 13.84 8.83 -13.29
N ASP A 242 14.27 7.59 -13.01
CA ASP A 242 15.66 7.25 -12.71
C ASP A 242 16.40 6.66 -13.93
N ARG A 243 15.83 6.78 -15.13
CA ARG A 243 16.39 6.24 -16.38
C ARG A 243 16.63 7.36 -17.39
N GLU A 244 17.74 7.30 -18.13
CA GLU A 244 17.94 8.25 -19.22
C GLU A 244 17.02 7.93 -20.41
N HIS A 245 16.15 8.87 -20.78
CA HIS A 245 15.21 8.70 -21.88
C HIS A 245 15.06 9.97 -22.73
N ARG A 246 14.58 9.82 -23.97
CA ARG A 246 14.25 10.92 -24.90
C ARG A 246 12.75 11.16 -25.06
N LEU A 247 11.92 10.41 -24.33
CA LEU A 247 10.47 10.53 -24.40
C LEU A 247 9.98 11.90 -23.90
N THR A 248 9.10 12.51 -24.68
CA THR A 248 8.33 13.70 -24.30
C THR A 248 7.05 13.32 -23.55
N ASP A 249 6.45 14.26 -22.80
CA ASP A 249 5.17 14.05 -22.11
C ASP A 249 4.04 13.62 -23.06
N MET A 250 4.05 14.14 -24.30
CA MET A 250 3.07 13.77 -25.33
C MET A 250 3.24 12.32 -25.76
N GLN A 251 4.47 11.86 -25.97
CA GLN A 251 4.77 10.47 -26.32
C GLN A 251 4.43 9.52 -25.17
N ILE A 252 4.72 9.90 -23.92
CA ILE A 252 4.33 9.11 -22.74
C ILE A 252 2.80 8.95 -22.69
N SER A 253 2.06 10.03 -22.96
CA SER A 253 0.59 10.00 -23.00
C SER A 253 0.05 9.09 -24.12
N GLU A 254 0.69 9.09 -25.29
CA GLU A 254 0.32 8.22 -26.40
C GLU A 254 0.60 6.74 -26.10
N ILE A 255 1.75 6.43 -25.50
CA ILE A 255 2.10 5.08 -25.03
C ILE A 255 1.07 4.63 -23.99
N ALA A 256 0.78 5.46 -22.98
CA ALA A 256 -0.20 5.15 -21.95
C ALA A 256 -1.59 4.81 -22.53
N ARG A 257 -2.01 5.50 -23.59
CA ARG A 257 -3.28 5.18 -24.27
C ARG A 257 -3.27 3.79 -24.91
N ARG A 258 -2.14 3.37 -25.49
CA ARG A 258 -1.99 2.06 -26.14
C ARG A 258 -1.89 0.90 -25.17
N LEU A 259 -1.43 1.15 -23.93
CA LEU A 259 -1.31 0.14 -22.87
C LEU A 259 -2.62 -0.08 -22.09
N GLU A 260 -3.77 0.06 -22.74
CA GLU A 260 -5.05 -0.28 -22.11
C GLU A 260 -5.10 -1.78 -21.78
N GLY A 261 -5.52 -2.10 -20.55
CA GLY A 261 -5.56 -3.48 -20.07
C GLY A 261 -4.27 -3.99 -19.40
N TYR A 262 -3.18 -3.22 -19.48
CA TYR A 262 -1.92 -3.57 -18.83
C TYR A 262 -1.94 -3.16 -17.35
N SER A 263 -1.39 -4.01 -16.49
CA SER A 263 -1.15 -3.72 -15.08
C SER A 263 0.09 -2.86 -14.88
N GLY A 264 0.31 -2.36 -13.65
CA GLY A 264 1.52 -1.61 -13.33
C GLY A 264 2.80 -2.44 -13.52
N ALA A 265 2.75 -3.72 -13.17
CA ALA A 265 3.85 -4.66 -13.38
C ALA A 265 4.12 -4.93 -14.86
N ASP A 266 3.09 -5.02 -15.70
CA ASP A 266 3.29 -5.20 -17.15
C ASP A 266 3.97 -3.95 -17.75
N ILE A 267 3.57 -2.75 -17.30
CA ILE A 267 4.20 -1.50 -17.71
C ILE A 267 5.66 -1.43 -17.24
N GLU A 268 5.94 -1.85 -15.99
CA GLU A 268 7.32 -1.96 -15.48
C GLU A 268 8.18 -2.83 -16.39
N GLN A 269 7.68 -4.03 -16.72
CA GLN A 269 8.36 -4.98 -17.57
C GLN A 269 8.63 -4.42 -18.97
N ILE A 270 7.67 -3.70 -19.57
CA ILE A 270 7.86 -3.03 -20.86
C ILE A 270 8.98 -1.98 -20.79
N ILE A 271 9.03 -1.18 -19.73
CA ILE A 271 10.06 -0.15 -19.57
C ILE A 271 11.43 -0.78 -19.30
N GLU A 272 11.47 -1.89 -18.56
CA GLU A 272 12.71 -2.66 -18.33
C GLU A 272 13.24 -3.28 -19.63
N GLU A 273 12.38 -3.92 -20.41
CA GLU A 273 12.74 -4.49 -21.71
C GLU A 273 13.20 -3.39 -22.69
N ALA A 274 12.51 -2.24 -22.72
CA ALA A 274 12.94 -1.10 -23.54
C ALA A 274 14.32 -0.57 -23.13
N ALA A 275 14.66 -0.61 -21.83
CA ALA A 275 15.99 -0.27 -21.36
C ALA A 275 17.05 -1.30 -21.81
N PHE A 276 16.69 -2.59 -21.79
CA PHE A 276 17.54 -3.67 -22.27
C PHE A 276 17.82 -3.56 -23.78
N LEU A 277 16.79 -3.32 -24.60
CA LEU A 277 16.92 -3.11 -26.05
C LEU A 277 17.81 -1.89 -26.36
N ALA A 278 17.63 -0.78 -25.63
CA ALA A 278 18.49 0.38 -25.75
C ALA A 278 19.96 0.05 -25.44
N PHE A 279 20.18 -0.75 -24.40
CA PHE A 279 21.51 -1.21 -23.99
C PHE A 279 22.13 -2.15 -25.03
N GLU A 280 21.42 -3.15 -25.54
CA GLU A 280 21.95 -4.07 -26.57
C GLU A 280 22.29 -3.36 -27.87
N GLY A 281 21.51 -2.36 -28.27
CA GLY A 281 21.74 -1.54 -29.46
C GLY A 281 22.97 -0.62 -29.38
N ARG A 282 23.68 -0.57 -28.25
CA ARG A 282 24.83 0.33 -28.04
C ARG A 282 26.05 -0.12 -28.88
N ARG A 283 26.25 0.52 -30.03
CA ARG A 283 27.48 0.39 -30.82
C ARG A 283 28.56 1.35 -30.28
N ASP A 284 29.09 1.07 -29.10
CA ASP A 284 30.15 1.85 -28.40
C ASP A 284 29.79 3.28 -27.96
N LYS A 285 28.50 3.62 -27.89
CA LYS A 285 28.03 4.93 -27.42
C LYS A 285 27.95 4.99 -25.90
N GLN A 286 28.46 6.08 -25.31
CA GLN A 286 28.30 6.37 -23.88
C GLN A 286 26.95 7.04 -23.54
N ASP A 287 26.33 7.76 -24.49
CA ASP A 287 25.03 8.43 -24.32
C ASP A 287 23.89 7.57 -24.90
N VAL A 288 23.53 6.50 -24.18
CA VAL A 288 22.43 5.58 -24.55
C VAL A 288 21.18 6.00 -23.78
N LYS A 289 20.08 6.22 -24.51
CA LYS A 289 18.80 6.68 -23.94
C LYS A 289 17.66 5.84 -24.46
N ILE A 290 16.68 5.58 -23.60
CA ILE A 290 15.42 4.93 -23.99
C ILE A 290 14.66 5.85 -24.95
N THR A 291 14.11 5.28 -26.02
CA THR A 291 13.34 5.99 -27.04
C THR A 291 11.98 5.32 -27.22
N VAL A 292 11.10 5.96 -27.99
CA VAL A 292 9.77 5.42 -28.29
C VAL A 292 9.87 4.12 -29.10
N GLU A 293 10.89 3.98 -29.94
CA GLU A 293 11.13 2.76 -30.72
C GLU A 293 11.40 1.56 -29.81
N HIS A 294 12.26 1.71 -28.81
CA HIS A 294 12.54 0.64 -27.84
C HIS A 294 11.29 0.23 -27.05
N ILE A 295 10.45 1.20 -26.66
CA ILE A 295 9.18 0.89 -25.98
C ILE A 295 8.19 0.21 -26.91
N ASN A 296 8.11 0.64 -28.17
CA ASN A 296 7.23 -0.02 -29.15
C ASN A 296 7.64 -1.45 -29.47
N GLU A 297 8.94 -1.76 -29.41
CA GLU A 297 9.47 -3.11 -29.60
C GLU A 297 9.26 -4.01 -28.37
N ALA A 298 9.18 -3.41 -27.17
CA ALA A 298 8.94 -4.09 -25.91
C ALA A 298 7.47 -4.42 -25.60
N VAL A 299 6.50 -3.86 -26.36
CA VAL A 299 5.04 -4.04 -26.19
C VAL A 299 4.53 -5.24 -26.98
#